data_AF-A0A968MS50-F1
#
_entry.id   AF-A0A968MS50-F1
#
_cell.length_a   1.000
_cell.length_b   1.000
_cell.length_c   1.000
_cell.angle_alpha   90.00
_cell.angle_beta   90.00
_cell.angle_gamma   90.00
#
_symmetry.space_group_name_H-M   'P 1'
#
loop_
_entity.id
_entity.type
_entity.pdbx_description
1 polymer ?
#
loop_
_entity_poly.entity_id
_entity_poly.type
_entity_poly.pdbx_seq_one_letter_code
_entity_poly.pdbx_strand_id
1 'polypeptide(L)'
;MDIFSAMGELRKWYTPVNIGYPLNSSYDDLYFTTSRNREDGFFTSNRPGGVALHNPTCCDDIYSYRWTDFIRLDVSGQVFPNEKTEYGPKKDYNDFNFAKAADSIKPMKGAVRRIIYD
;
A
#
# COMPACT_ATOMS: atom_id res chain seq x y z
N MET A 1 -0.58 18.12 3.20
CA MET A 1 -0.62 17.02 4.19
C MET A 1 -0.51 15.74 3.40
N ASP A 2 0.23 14.75 3.92
CA ASP A 2 0.64 13.60 3.11
C ASP A 2 0.33 12.28 3.82
N ILE A 3 0.14 11.24 3.02
CA ILE A 3 -0.03 9.86 3.49
C ILE A 3 1.34 9.17 3.53
N PHE A 4 1.63 8.50 4.64
CA PHE A 4 2.87 7.72 4.84
C PHE A 4 2.53 6.26 5.16
N SER A 5 3.43 5.35 4.79
CA SER A 5 3.33 3.92 5.08
C SER A 5 4.55 3.45 5.86
N ALA A 6 4.34 2.59 6.85
CA ALA A 6 5.41 1.94 7.59
C ALA A 6 5.16 0.43 7.64
N MET A 7 6.21 -0.35 7.39
CA MET A 7 6.19 -1.78 7.65
C MET A 7 6.57 -2.02 9.11
N GLY A 8 6.04 -3.07 9.72
CA GLY A 8 6.37 -3.41 11.09
C GLY A 8 5.60 -4.61 11.60
N GLU A 9 6.01 -5.09 12.77
CA GLU A 9 5.38 -6.18 13.48
C GLU A 9 5.44 -5.93 14.99
N LEU A 10 4.31 -6.14 15.67
CA LEU A 10 4.16 -5.96 17.12
C LEU A 10 4.68 -4.57 17.58
N ARG A 11 5.82 -4.55 18.28
CA ARG A 11 6.44 -3.34 18.83
C ARG A 11 7.59 -2.79 17.98
N LYS A 12 7.88 -3.38 16.82
CA LYS A 12 8.98 -2.98 15.94
C LYS A 12 8.41 -2.47 14.63
N TRP A 13 8.62 -1.18 14.37
CA TRP A 13 8.19 -0.51 13.15
C TRP A 13 9.41 0.08 12.45
N TYR A 14 9.43 -0.02 11.12
CA TYR A 14 10.38 0.68 10.28
C TYR A 14 10.00 2.15 10.16
N THR A 15 10.94 2.98 9.73
CA THR A 15 10.69 4.39 9.46
C THR A 15 9.57 4.55 8.42
N PRO A 16 8.53 5.35 8.70
CA PRO A 16 7.49 5.63 7.73
C PRO A 16 8.06 6.27 6.46
N VAL A 17 7.54 5.86 5.31
CA VAL A 17 7.94 6.34 3.98
C VAL A 17 6.75 7.04 3.33
N ASN A 18 7.00 8.19 2.71
CA ASN A 18 5.99 8.90 1.92
C ASN A 18 5.59 8.03 0.72
N ILE A 19 4.29 7.74 0.57
CA ILE A 19 3.83 6.81 -0.46
C ILE A 19 3.96 7.39 -1.89
N GLY A 20 4.04 8.72 -1.98
CA GLY A 20 4.24 9.46 -3.22
C GLY A 20 3.01 9.45 -4.15
N TYR A 21 3.23 9.98 -5.35
CA TYR A 21 2.23 10.04 -6.41
C TYR A 21 1.86 8.65 -6.94
N PRO A 22 0.59 8.38 -7.36
CA PRO A 22 -0.57 9.28 -7.46
C PRO A 22 -1.41 9.48 -6.20
N LEU A 23 -1.11 8.76 -5.12
CA LEU A 23 -1.86 8.89 -3.87
C LEU A 23 -1.58 10.25 -3.21
N ASN A 24 -0.33 10.58 -2.97
CA ASN A 24 0.05 11.94 -2.60
C ASN A 24 0.18 12.84 -3.84
N SER A 25 -0.16 14.11 -3.66
CA SER A 25 -0.06 15.20 -4.60
C SER A 25 0.78 16.33 -3.99
N SER A 26 0.87 17.46 -4.69
CA SER A 26 1.45 18.68 -4.12
C SER A 26 0.46 19.45 -3.23
N TYR A 27 -0.71 18.88 -2.94
CA TYR A 27 -1.80 19.50 -2.19
C TYR A 27 -2.11 18.68 -0.93
N ASP A 28 -3.20 18.99 -0.22
CA ASP A 28 -3.57 18.25 0.96
C ASP A 28 -4.26 16.94 0.59
N ASP A 29 -3.71 15.83 1.12
CA ASP A 29 -4.23 14.47 0.94
C ASP A 29 -4.53 13.87 2.32
N LEU A 30 -5.82 13.73 2.61
CA LEU A 30 -6.36 13.51 3.95
C LEU A 30 -7.24 12.27 4.03
N TYR A 31 -7.51 11.83 5.26
CA TYR A 31 -8.50 10.80 5.59
C TYR A 31 -8.38 9.50 4.77
N PHE A 32 -7.15 9.00 4.60
CA PHE A 32 -6.88 7.75 3.91
C PHE A 32 -7.57 6.56 4.61
N THR A 33 -8.28 5.76 3.82
CA THR A 33 -8.92 4.52 4.22
C THR A 33 -8.54 3.43 3.24
N THR A 34 -8.50 2.17 3.69
CA THR A 34 -8.24 1.02 2.85
C THR A 34 -9.23 -0.10 3.15
N SER A 35 -9.63 -0.84 2.12
CA SER A 35 -10.44 -2.03 2.24
C SER A 35 -9.70 -3.15 2.97
N ARG A 36 -10.44 -4.18 3.40
CA ARG A 36 -9.89 -5.29 4.21
C ARG A 36 -8.82 -6.09 3.47
N ASN A 37 -8.96 -6.28 2.16
CA ASN A 37 -7.96 -6.89 1.28
C ASN A 37 -6.80 -5.94 0.95
N ARG A 38 -6.88 -4.67 1.34
CA ARG A 38 -5.87 -3.62 1.09
C ARG A 38 -5.64 -3.31 -0.38
N GLU A 39 -6.58 -3.67 -1.25
CA GLU A 39 -6.45 -3.54 -2.71
C GLU A 39 -7.03 -2.21 -3.22
N ASP A 40 -7.93 -1.60 -2.47
CA ASP A 40 -8.55 -0.32 -2.81
C ASP A 40 -8.91 0.46 -1.54
N GLY A 41 -9.46 1.64 -1.73
CA GLY A 41 -9.83 2.52 -0.64
C GLY A 41 -10.17 3.92 -1.11
N PHE A 42 -10.29 4.82 -0.14
CA PHE A 42 -10.70 6.20 -0.35
C PHE A 42 -9.77 7.15 0.40
N PHE A 43 -9.68 8.37 -0.10
CA PHE A 43 -9.03 9.49 0.58
C PHE A 43 -9.66 10.78 0.07
N THR A 44 -9.44 11.89 0.78
CA THR A 44 -9.90 13.20 0.32
C THR A 44 -8.72 14.05 -0.14
N SER A 45 -8.95 14.92 -1.12
CA SER A 45 -7.90 15.82 -1.59
C SER A 45 -8.49 17.11 -2.15
N ASN A 46 -7.79 18.22 -1.93
CA ASN A 46 -8.08 19.52 -2.55
C ASN A 46 -7.25 19.75 -3.83
N ARG A 47 -6.76 18.68 -4.46
CA ARG A 47 -6.10 18.76 -5.77
C ARG A 47 -7.03 19.33 -6.86
N PRO A 48 -6.51 20.11 -7.82
CA PRO A 48 -7.30 20.61 -8.95
C PRO A 48 -7.93 19.49 -9.79
N GLY A 49 -9.08 19.79 -10.43
CA GLY A 49 -9.92 18.83 -11.14
C GLY A 49 -11.13 18.35 -10.33
N GLY A 50 -11.18 18.77 -9.06
CA GLY A 50 -12.33 18.69 -8.16
C GLY A 50 -13.46 19.70 -8.44
N VAL A 51 -14.54 19.65 -7.66
CA VAL A 51 -15.57 20.69 -7.56
C VAL A 51 -15.06 21.72 -6.58
N ALA A 52 -14.59 22.83 -7.13
CA ALA A 52 -14.15 23.99 -6.37
C ALA A 52 -15.28 25.02 -6.30
N LEU A 53 -15.65 25.45 -5.09
CA LEU A 53 -16.66 26.49 -4.87
C LEU A 53 -16.08 27.91 -4.90
N HIS A 54 -14.81 28.07 -4.54
CA HIS A 54 -14.18 29.39 -4.38
C HIS A 54 -12.90 29.57 -5.20
N ASN A 55 -11.96 28.65 -5.07
CA ASN A 55 -10.71 28.63 -5.82
C ASN A 55 -10.32 27.19 -6.14
N PRO A 56 -9.40 26.94 -7.09
CA PRO A 56 -9.12 25.59 -7.60
C PRO A 56 -8.72 24.53 -6.56
N THR A 57 -8.33 24.94 -5.34
CA THR A 57 -7.87 24.07 -4.26
C THR A 57 -8.58 24.37 -2.93
N CYS A 58 -9.74 25.01 -2.96
CA CYS A 58 -10.46 25.42 -1.74
C CYS A 58 -11.00 24.24 -0.94
N CYS A 59 -11.33 23.18 -1.65
CA CYS A 59 -12.39 22.27 -1.26
C CYS A 59 -11.93 20.85 -1.51
N ASP A 60 -12.18 19.97 -0.54
CA ASP A 60 -11.82 18.57 -0.62
C ASP A 60 -12.87 17.78 -1.40
N ASP A 61 -12.42 16.96 -2.33
CA ASP A 61 -13.22 15.94 -3.00
C ASP A 61 -12.82 14.54 -2.52
N ILE A 62 -13.74 13.58 -2.68
CA ILE A 62 -13.47 12.17 -2.38
C ILE A 62 -12.87 11.49 -3.61
N TYR A 63 -11.71 10.88 -3.41
CA TYR A 63 -11.01 10.08 -4.40
C TYR A 63 -10.98 8.62 -3.96
N SER A 64 -11.06 7.74 -4.95
CA SER A 64 -10.81 6.31 -4.81
C SER A 64 -9.46 5.96 -5.41
N TYR A 65 -8.78 4.97 -4.84
CA TYR A 65 -7.62 4.35 -5.46
C TYR A 65 -7.85 2.84 -5.58
N ARG A 66 -7.15 2.21 -6.53
CA ARG A 66 -7.07 0.76 -6.64
C ARG A 66 -5.66 0.34 -7.01
N TRP A 67 -5.04 -0.49 -6.19
CA TRP A 67 -3.82 -1.20 -6.56
C TRP A 67 -4.18 -2.24 -7.60
N THR A 68 -3.56 -2.20 -8.77
CA THR A 68 -3.86 -3.16 -9.86
C THR A 68 -2.81 -4.26 -9.99
N ASP A 69 -1.72 -4.15 -9.23
CA ASP A 69 -0.47 -4.85 -9.52
C ASP A 69 -0.07 -5.79 -8.37
N PHE A 70 -1.03 -6.45 -7.71
CA PHE A 70 -0.67 -7.50 -6.76
C PHE A 70 -0.30 -8.78 -7.51
N ILE A 71 0.96 -9.19 -7.39
CA ILE A 71 1.34 -10.58 -7.69
C ILE A 71 0.96 -11.41 -6.46
N ARG A 72 -0.11 -12.19 -6.58
CA ARG A 72 -0.44 -13.21 -5.58
C ARG A 72 0.48 -14.41 -5.79
N LEU A 73 1.51 -14.51 -4.96
CA LEU A 73 2.41 -15.65 -4.95
C LEU A 73 1.88 -16.70 -3.96
N ASP A 74 1.24 -17.73 -4.49
CA ASP A 74 0.88 -18.91 -3.71
C ASP A 74 2.04 -19.91 -3.76
N VAL A 75 2.66 -20.17 -2.60
CA VAL A 75 3.72 -21.17 -2.47
C VAL A 75 3.14 -22.41 -1.81
N SER A 76 3.07 -23.52 -2.55
CA SER A 76 2.68 -24.83 -2.03
C SER A 76 3.88 -25.77 -2.02
N GLY A 77 4.06 -26.55 -0.95
CA GLY A 77 5.11 -27.55 -0.86
C GLY A 77 4.81 -28.62 0.19
N GLN A 78 5.45 -29.78 0.05
CA GLN A 78 5.42 -30.86 1.03
C GLN A 78 6.68 -30.80 1.90
N VAL A 79 6.52 -30.81 3.22
CA VAL A 79 7.64 -30.85 4.17
C VAL A 79 7.96 -32.31 4.48
N PHE A 80 9.18 -32.75 4.17
CA PHE A 80 9.67 -34.06 4.55
C PHE A 80 10.66 -33.94 5.72
N PRO A 81 10.49 -34.73 6.80
CA PRO A 81 11.50 -34.80 7.86
C PRO A 81 12.74 -35.52 7.33
N ASN A 82 13.87 -34.80 7.19
CA ASN A 82 15.16 -35.44 6.97
C ASN A 82 15.79 -35.82 8.32
N GLU A 83 16.21 -37.08 8.47
CA GLU A 83 16.96 -37.56 9.63
C GLU A 83 18.45 -37.15 9.59
N LYS A 84 19.00 -36.89 8.40
CA LYS A 84 20.30 -36.22 8.16
C LYS A 84 20.21 -35.37 6.90
N THR A 85 20.82 -34.19 6.90
CA THR A 85 20.95 -33.29 5.75
C THR A 85 22.39 -33.30 5.25
N GLU A 86 22.61 -33.49 3.95
CA GLU A 86 23.96 -33.39 3.33
C GLU A 86 24.54 -31.95 3.38
N TYR A 87 23.71 -30.96 3.69
CA TYR A 87 24.03 -29.53 3.69
C TYR A 87 24.29 -28.92 5.08
N GLY A 88 24.49 -29.75 6.12
CA GLY A 88 24.77 -29.27 7.48
C GLY A 88 23.51 -29.11 8.36
N PRO A 89 23.63 -28.54 9.57
CA PRO A 89 22.57 -28.53 10.59
C PRO A 89 21.27 -27.89 10.08
N LYS A 90 20.12 -28.34 10.62
CA LYS A 90 18.80 -27.75 10.34
C LYS A 90 18.88 -26.23 10.53
N LYS A 91 18.74 -25.49 9.42
CA LYS A 91 18.59 -24.03 9.49
C LYS A 91 17.21 -23.72 10.04
N ASP A 92 17.17 -22.89 11.06
CA ASP A 92 15.94 -22.31 11.55
C ASP A 92 15.45 -21.28 10.51
N TYR A 93 14.25 -21.50 9.99
CA TYR A 93 13.58 -20.64 9.01
C TYR A 93 12.36 -19.93 9.61
N ASN A 94 12.21 -19.90 10.94
CA ASN A 94 11.12 -19.16 11.60
C ASN A 94 11.13 -17.66 11.26
N ASP A 95 12.27 -17.12 10.83
CA ASP A 95 12.43 -15.73 10.39
C ASP A 95 12.25 -15.53 8.87
N PHE A 96 11.88 -16.57 8.12
CA PHE A 96 11.68 -16.46 6.67
C PHE A 96 10.36 -15.76 6.35
N ASN A 97 10.45 -14.47 5.99
CA ASN A 97 9.30 -13.63 5.67
C ASN A 97 9.24 -13.30 4.17
N PHE A 98 8.28 -13.91 3.47
CA PHE A 98 7.97 -13.64 2.06
C PHE A 98 7.49 -12.20 1.79
N ALA A 99 7.06 -11.47 2.83
CA ALA A 99 6.62 -10.07 2.72
C ALA A 99 7.78 -9.06 2.66
N LYS A 100 9.05 -9.50 2.63
CA LYS A 100 10.22 -8.63 2.36
C LYS A 100 10.32 -8.19 0.88
N ALA A 101 9.22 -8.15 0.13
CA ALA A 101 9.15 -7.40 -1.11
C ALA A 101 9.13 -5.91 -0.76
N ALA A 102 10.31 -5.35 -0.51
CA ALA A 102 10.51 -3.97 -0.09
C ALA A 102 10.15 -2.93 -1.18
N ASP A 103 9.80 -3.38 -2.39
CA ASP A 103 9.23 -2.52 -3.41
C ASP A 103 7.72 -2.43 -3.16
N SER A 104 7.35 -1.46 -2.34
CA SER A 104 5.96 -1.03 -2.21
C SER A 104 5.43 -0.73 -3.61
N ILE A 105 4.62 -1.63 -4.14
CA ILE A 105 4.01 -1.51 -5.46
C ILE A 105 3.18 -0.23 -5.43
N LYS A 106 3.64 0.83 -6.10
CA LYS A 106 2.95 2.13 -6.16
C LYS A 106 1.74 2.04 -7.09
N PRO A 107 0.68 2.85 -6.91
CA PRO A 107 -0.46 2.79 -7.80
C PRO A 107 0.01 3.28 -9.16
N MET A 108 -0.33 2.55 -10.22
CA MET A 108 -0.02 3.00 -11.58
C MET A 108 -0.69 4.35 -11.88
N LYS A 109 -0.10 5.09 -12.83
CA LYS A 109 -0.71 6.32 -13.36
C LYS A 109 -2.12 6.00 -13.88
N GLY A 110 -3.15 6.62 -13.27
CA GLY A 110 -4.58 6.38 -13.60
C GLY A 110 -5.33 5.45 -12.63
N ALA A 111 -4.65 4.90 -11.61
CA ALA A 111 -5.25 4.10 -10.54
C ALA A 111 -6.12 4.91 -9.57
N VAL A 112 -5.96 6.24 -9.55
CA VAL A 112 -6.74 7.16 -8.73
C VAL A 112 -7.87 7.75 -9.56
N ARG A 113 -9.09 7.67 -9.05
CA ARG A 113 -10.30 8.22 -9.70
C ARG A 113 -11.09 9.05 -8.70
N ARG A 114 -11.51 10.22 -9.14
CA ARG A 114 -12.48 11.05 -8.42
C ARG A 114 -13.84 10.35 -8.41
N ILE A 115 -14.55 10.42 -7.29
CA ILE A 115 -15.95 9.99 -7.20
C ILE A 115 -16.81 11.22 -7.49
N ILE A 116 -17.68 11.11 -8.49
CA ILE A 116 -18.66 12.14 -8.83
C ILE A 116 -20.01 11.59 -8.38
N TYR A 117 -20.74 12.37 -7.58
CA TYR A 117 -22.14 12.11 -7.28
C TYR A 117 -22.98 12.93 -8.26
N ASP A 118 -23.85 12.27 -9.01
CA ASP A 118 -24.83 12.89 -9.92
C ASP A 118 -25.99 13.54 -9.15
#